data_AF-A0AAD3NVS8-F1
#
_entry.id   AF-A0AAD3NVS8-F1
#
_cell.length_a   1.000
_cell.length_b   1.000
_cell.length_c   1.000
_cell.angle_alpha   90.00
_cell.angle_beta   90.00
_cell.angle_gamma   90.00
#
_symmetry.space_group_name_H-M   'P 1'
#
loop_
_entity.id
_entity.type
_entity.pdbx_description
1 polymer ?
#
loop_
_entity_poly.entity_id
_entity_poly.type
_entity_poly.pdbx_seq_one_letter_code
_entity_poly.pdbx_strand_id
1 'polypeptide(L)'
;MIGQSMINVKSGGRGRLLPFVAGFVLLILVVFLGEWVAQIPMPALVAVMIVVSARTFSWSSLGNLRTHPRSSSVVMLAMMAAVVRTYNLAIGVLLSGIFFAARIAHLFRVTTQPG
;
A
#
# COMPACT_ATOMS: atom_id res chain seq x y z
N MET A 1 -0.22 0.27 8.74
CA MET A 1 1.08 -0.35 9.12
C MET A 1 0.92 -1.86 9.33
N ILE A 2 0.47 -2.59 8.31
CA ILE A 2 0.15 -4.03 8.43
C ILE A 2 1.42 -4.85 8.72
N GLY A 3 2.56 -4.52 8.10
CA GLY A 3 3.82 -5.23 8.32
C GLY A 3 4.32 -5.18 9.76
N GLN A 4 4.37 -3.99 10.37
CA GLN A 4 4.83 -3.83 11.76
C GLN A 4 3.88 -4.51 12.75
N SER A 5 2.56 -4.39 12.55
CA SER A 5 1.59 -5.11 13.38
C SER A 5 1.68 -6.63 13.24
N MET A 6 1.93 -7.15 12.03
CA MET A 6 2.12 -8.59 11.80
C MET A 6 3.39 -9.11 12.48
N ILE A 7 4.49 -8.35 12.45
CA ILE A 7 5.71 -8.70 13.19
C ILE A 7 5.39 -8.75 14.69
N ASN A 8 4.74 -7.71 15.21
CA ASN A 8 4.37 -7.62 16.62
C ASN A 8 3.50 -8.80 17.09
N VAL A 9 2.50 -9.19 16.29
CA VAL A 9 1.62 -10.33 16.61
C VAL A 9 2.35 -11.66 16.50
N LYS A 10 3.23 -11.84 15.50
CA LYS A 10 4.07 -13.04 15.38
C LYS A 10 5.04 -13.19 16.56
N SER A 11 5.49 -12.08 17.13
CA SER A 11 6.31 -12.05 18.35
C SER A 11 5.49 -12.26 19.65
N GLY A 12 4.23 -12.68 19.57
CA GLY A 12 3.36 -12.94 20.73
C GLY A 12 2.64 -11.71 21.29
N GLY A 13 2.84 -10.55 20.65
CA GLY A 13 2.33 -9.26 21.07
C GLY A 13 0.88 -8.98 20.69
N ARG A 14 -0.06 -9.21 21.60
CA ARG A 14 -1.51 -9.00 21.36
C ARG A 14 -2.17 -7.90 22.20
N GLY A 15 -1.47 -7.38 23.21
CA GLY A 15 -2.00 -6.37 24.14
C GLY A 15 -1.78 -4.92 23.68
N ARG A 16 -2.63 -3.99 24.16
CA ARG A 16 -2.53 -2.54 23.89
C ARG A 16 -1.30 -1.88 24.53
N LEU A 17 -0.70 -2.52 25.54
CA LEU A 17 0.53 -2.04 26.18
C LEU A 17 1.75 -2.15 25.26
N LEU A 18 1.77 -3.08 24.30
CA LEU A 18 2.93 -3.28 23.43
C LEU A 18 3.22 -2.11 22.47
N PRO A 19 2.25 -1.55 21.73
CA PRO A 19 2.52 -0.38 20.91
C PRO A 19 2.91 0.84 21.76
N PHE A 20 2.42 0.93 23.00
CA PHE A 20 2.83 1.98 23.94
C PHE A 20 4.31 1.82 24.34
N VAL A 21 4.72 0.62 24.76
CA VAL A 21 6.12 0.32 25.11
C VAL A 21 7.04 0.49 23.90
N ALA A 22 6.63 0.04 22.72
CA ALA A 22 7.39 0.21 21.48
C ALA A 22 7.62 1.69 21.13
N GLY A 23 6.59 2.54 21.27
CA GLY A 23 6.71 3.97 21.08
C GLY A 23 7.58 4.65 22.14
N PHE A 24 7.44 4.24 23.40
CA PHE A 24 8.23 4.78 24.51
C PHE A 24 9.73 4.44 24.37
N VAL A 25 10.05 3.19 24.03
CA VAL A 25 11.43 2.78 23.77
C VAL A 25 12.00 3.49 22.55
N LEU A 26 11.20 3.66 21.48
CA LEU A 26 11.62 4.42 20.30
C LEU A 26 11.94 5.88 20.66
N LEU A 27 11.14 6.51 21.53
CA LEU A 27 11.36 7.88 21.98
C LEU A 27 12.67 8.02 22.76
N ILE A 28 12.94 7.11 23.70
CA ILE A 28 14.21 7.07 24.44
C ILE A 28 15.38 6.87 23.47
N LEU A 29 15.26 5.93 22.53
CA LEU A 29 16.33 5.62 21.58
C LEU A 29 16.68 6.82 20.69
N VAL A 30 15.68 7.54 20.17
CA VAL A 30 15.94 8.69 19.29
C VAL A 30 16.47 9.91 20.07
N VAL A 31 15.99 10.14 21.30
CA VAL A 31 16.42 11.30 22.12
C VAL A 31 17.83 11.13 22.66
N PHE A 32 18.19 9.96 23.18
CA PHE A 32 19.48 9.73 23.83
C PHE A 32 20.56 9.17 22.89
N LEU A 33 20.17 8.46 21.83
CA LEU A 33 21.09 7.79 20.91
C LEU A 33 21.16 8.47 19.53
N GLY A 34 20.62 9.68 19.40
CA GLY A 34 20.54 10.42 18.14
C GLY A 34 21.89 10.61 17.43
N GLU A 35 22.97 10.86 18.17
CA GLU A 35 24.31 11.03 17.59
C GLU A 35 24.84 9.75 16.91
N TRP A 36 24.51 8.59 17.46
CA TRP A 36 24.86 7.29 16.88
C TRP A 36 23.99 6.97 15.66
N VAL A 37 22.71 7.32 15.72
CA VAL A 37 21.77 7.16 14.59
C VAL A 37 22.17 8.05 13.41
N ALA A 38 22.73 9.24 13.66
CA ALA A 38 23.19 10.15 12.61
C ALA A 38 24.40 9.62 11.81
N GLN A 39 25.16 8.67 12.37
CA GLN A 39 26.30 8.04 11.67
C GLN A 39 25.86 6.93 10.72
N ILE A 40 24.57 6.58 10.69
CA ILE A 40 24.07 5.51 9.81
C ILE A 40 24.29 5.93 8.34
N PRO A 41 25.01 5.13 7.55
CA PRO A 41 25.32 5.48 6.17
C PRO A 41 24.06 5.46 5.30
N MET A 42 23.88 6.50 4.47
CA MET A 42 22.73 6.64 3.56
C MET A 42 22.46 5.39 2.69
N PRO A 43 23.46 4.65 2.19
CA PRO A 43 23.25 3.39 1.46
C PRO A 43 22.47 2.32 2.23
N ALA A 44 22.67 2.23 3.56
CA ALA A 44 21.94 1.25 4.38
C ALA A 44 20.43 1.57 4.42
N LEU A 45 20.09 2.86 4.51
CA LEU A 45 18.70 3.33 4.48
C LEU A 45 18.04 3.03 3.13
N VAL A 46 18.76 3.26 2.03
CA VAL A 46 18.28 2.93 0.68
C VAL A 46 18.03 1.43 0.53
N ALA A 47 18.95 0.59 1.02
CA ALA A 47 18.78 -0.86 0.99
C ALA A 47 17.52 -1.30 1.75
N VAL A 48 17.28 -0.76 2.95
CA VAL A 48 16.05 -1.02 3.71
C VAL A 48 14.81 -0.59 2.94
N MET A 49 14.83 0.59 2.29
CA MET A 49 13.70 1.08 1.48
C MET A 49 13.39 0.19 0.28
N ILE A 50 14.40 -0.37 -0.38
CA ILE A 50 14.21 -1.31 -1.50
C ILE A 50 13.52 -2.59 -0.99
N VAL A 51 14.00 -3.17 0.12
CA VAL A 51 13.40 -4.38 0.71
C VAL A 51 11.95 -4.14 1.15
N VAL A 52 11.66 -3.00 1.77
CA VAL A 52 10.30 -2.65 2.20
C VAL A 52 9.37 -2.43 1.00
N SER A 53 9.85 -1.77 -0.06
CA SER A 53 9.08 -1.56 -1.28
C SER A 53 8.72 -2.89 -1.96
N ALA A 54 9.69 -3.80 -2.06
CA ALA A 54 9.47 -5.14 -2.61
C ALA A 54 8.48 -5.99 -1.78
N ARG A 55 8.40 -5.76 -0.46
CA ARG A 55 7.42 -6.40 0.44
C ARG A 55 6.04 -5.76 0.39
N THR A 56 5.97 -4.47 0.08
CA THR A 56 4.71 -3.72 -0.03
C THR A 56 4.03 -3.98 -1.37
N PHE A 57 4.81 -4.24 -2.42
CA PHE A 57 4.29 -4.60 -3.72
C PHE A 57 3.75 -6.04 -3.73
N SER A 58 2.48 -6.17 -4.11
CA SER A 58 1.81 -7.46 -4.26
C SER A 58 2.21 -8.12 -5.59
N TRP A 59 3.18 -9.04 -5.57
CA TRP A 59 3.59 -9.79 -6.76
C TRP A 59 2.47 -10.68 -7.32
N SER A 60 1.56 -11.15 -6.47
CA SER A 60 0.37 -11.90 -6.89
C SER A 60 -0.59 -11.03 -7.71
N SER A 61 -0.64 -9.72 -7.46
CA SER A 61 -1.42 -8.79 -8.28
C SER A 61 -0.95 -8.79 -9.73
N LEU A 62 0.35 -8.98 -9.99
CA LEU A 62 0.94 -9.02 -11.34
C LEU A 62 0.55 -10.31 -12.11
N GLY A 63 0.52 -11.46 -11.43
CA GLY A 63 0.06 -12.72 -12.01
C GLY A 63 -1.46 -12.76 -12.24
N ASN A 64 -2.22 -12.15 -11.32
CA ASN A 64 -3.69 -12.12 -11.38
C ASN A 64 -4.26 -11.18 -12.45
N LEU A 65 -3.44 -10.33 -13.09
CA LEU A 65 -3.91 -9.51 -14.23
C LEU A 65 -4.42 -10.37 -15.40
N ARG A 66 -3.92 -11.60 -15.55
CA ARG A 66 -4.30 -12.50 -16.65
C ARG A 66 -5.59 -13.27 -16.40
N THR A 67 -5.98 -13.45 -15.14
CA THR A 67 -7.14 -14.25 -14.72
C THR A 67 -8.34 -13.40 -14.26
N HIS A 68 -8.12 -12.13 -13.89
CA HIS A 68 -9.22 -11.22 -13.52
C HIS A 68 -9.92 -10.61 -14.74
N PRO A 69 -11.23 -10.28 -14.64
CA PRO A 69 -11.95 -9.60 -15.72
C PRO A 69 -11.24 -8.30 -16.09
N ARG A 70 -10.92 -8.14 -17.39
CA ARG A 70 -10.07 -7.06 -17.94
C ARG A 70 -10.42 -5.67 -17.42
N SER A 71 -11.71 -5.41 -17.18
CA SER A 71 -12.19 -4.12 -16.65
C SER A 71 -11.60 -3.78 -15.28
N SER A 72 -11.49 -4.73 -14.34
CA SER A 72 -10.96 -4.44 -12.99
C SER A 72 -9.45 -4.21 -12.99
N SER A 73 -8.71 -4.97 -13.81
CA SER A 73 -7.27 -4.82 -13.96
C SER A 73 -6.91 -3.48 -14.61
N VAL A 74 -7.73 -3.01 -15.57
CA VAL A 74 -7.54 -1.69 -16.21
C VAL A 74 -7.72 -0.55 -15.20
N VAL A 75 -8.74 -0.59 -14.34
CA VAL A 75 -8.92 0.45 -13.31
C VAL A 75 -7.75 0.48 -12.34
N MET A 76 -7.28 -0.68 -11.89
CA MET A 76 -6.12 -0.80 -11.00
C MET A 76 -4.86 -0.19 -11.62
N LEU A 77 -4.55 -0.55 -12.87
CA LEU A 77 -3.38 -0.02 -13.58
C LEU A 77 -3.49 1.48 -13.86
N ALA A 78 -4.67 1.97 -14.27
CA ALA A 78 -4.90 3.37 -14.54
C ALA A 78 -4.71 4.23 -13.28
N MET A 79 -5.24 3.78 -12.14
CA MET A 79 -5.04 4.44 -10.85
C MET A 79 -3.56 4.45 -10.46
N MET A 80 -2.88 3.32 -10.55
CA MET A 80 -1.45 3.21 -10.22
C MET A 80 -0.60 4.11 -11.11
N ALA A 81 -0.82 4.10 -12.42
CA ALA A 81 -0.08 4.93 -13.37
C ALA A 81 -0.33 6.43 -13.15
N ALA A 82 -1.57 6.82 -12.84
CA ALA A 82 -1.90 8.20 -12.51
C ALA A 82 -1.13 8.68 -11.28
N VAL A 83 -1.13 7.91 -10.19
CA VAL A 83 -0.41 8.28 -8.95
C VAL A 83 1.11 8.34 -9.16
N VAL A 84 1.69 7.39 -9.89
CA VAL A 84 3.13 7.39 -10.18
C VAL A 84 3.55 8.60 -11.02
N ARG A 85 2.70 9.04 -11.97
CA ARG A 85 3.00 10.18 -12.84
C ARG A 85 2.76 11.52 -12.17
N THR A 86 1.71 11.66 -11.36
CA THR A 86 1.32 12.94 -10.76
C THR A 86 1.82 13.13 -9.34
N TYR A 87 2.36 12.07 -8.71
CA TYR A 87 2.70 12.01 -7.29
C TYR A 87 1.55 12.42 -6.36
N ASN A 88 0.30 12.40 -6.87
CA ASN A 88 -0.89 12.85 -6.16
C ASN A 88 -1.94 11.74 -6.11
N LEU A 89 -2.16 11.21 -4.91
CA LEU A 89 -3.13 10.16 -4.65
C LEU A 89 -4.56 10.56 -5.02
N ALA A 90 -4.94 11.83 -4.83
CA ALA A 90 -6.30 12.30 -5.07
C ALA A 90 -6.73 12.13 -6.54
N ILE A 91 -5.80 12.40 -7.47
CA ILE A 91 -6.06 12.25 -8.92
C ILE A 91 -6.29 10.78 -9.26
N GLY A 92 -5.50 9.87 -8.68
CA GLY A 92 -5.67 8.43 -8.89
C GLY A 92 -7.03 7.92 -8.39
N VAL A 93 -7.46 8.36 -7.21
CA VAL A 93 -8.77 7.99 -6.64
C VAL A 93 -9.92 8.51 -7.51
N LEU A 94 -9.84 9.77 -7.95
CA LEU A 94 -10.87 10.37 -8.81
C LEU A 94 -11.01 9.60 -10.13
N LEU A 95 -9.89 9.28 -10.79
CA LEU A 95 -9.88 8.52 -12.02
C LEU A 95 -10.50 7.14 -11.83
N SER A 96 -10.11 6.43 -10.76
CA SER A 96 -10.65 5.12 -10.40
C SER A 96 -12.17 5.15 -10.21
N GLY A 97 -12.68 6.17 -9.51
CA GLY A 97 -14.12 6.39 -9.31
C GLY A 97 -14.88 6.59 -10.62
N ILE A 98 -14.34 7.38 -11.55
CA ILE A 98 -14.93 7.61 -12.89
C ILE A 98 -14.96 6.30 -13.68
N PHE A 99 -13.85 5.54 -13.70
CA PHE A 99 -13.78 4.26 -14.39
C PHE A 99 -14.74 3.21 -13.80
N PHE A 100 -14.93 3.22 -12.48
CA PHE A 100 -15.89 2.35 -11.81
C PHE A 100 -17.34 2.71 -12.17
N ALA A 101 -17.69 3.99 -12.15
CA ALA A 101 -19.01 4.48 -12.56
C ALA A 101 -19.31 4.13 -14.04
N ALA A 102 -18.33 4.31 -14.93
CA ALA A 102 -18.45 3.93 -16.34
C ALA A 102 -18.69 2.42 -16.52
N ARG A 103 -18.00 1.57 -15.75
CA ARG A 103 -18.23 0.12 -15.75
C ARG A 103 -19.66 -0.23 -15.35
N ILE A 104 -20.17 0.39 -14.29
CA ILE A 104 -21.54 0.16 -13.80
C ILE A 104 -22.57 0.59 -14.86
N ALA A 105 -22.39 1.77 -15.46
CA ALA A 105 -23.28 2.27 -16.50
C ALA A 105 -23.37 1.31 -17.72
N HIS A 106 -22.24 0.72 -18.12
CA HIS A 106 -22.22 -0.28 -19.18
C HIS A 106 -22.90 -1.60 -18.80
N LEU A 107 -22.84 -2.03 -17.54
CA LEU A 107 -23.53 -3.25 -17.09
C LEU A 107 -25.05 -3.07 -17.10
N PHE A 108 -25.56 -1.95 -16.60
CA PHE A 108 -26.99 -1.65 -16.61
C PHE A 108 -27.55 -1.49 -18.04
N ARG A 109 -26.75 -1.03 -19.00
CA ARG A 109 -27.15 -0.93 -20.41
C ARG A 109 -27.33 -2.30 -21.10
N VAL A 110 -26.79 -3.39 -20.54
CA VAL A 110 -26.81 -4.73 -21.16
C VAL A 110 -27.98 -5.60 -20.65
N THR A 111 -28.74 -5.18 -19.63
CA THR A 111 -29.82 -6.00 -19.03
C THR A 111 -31.24 -5.71 -19.50
N THR A 112 -31.46 -4.86 -20.51
CA THR A 112 -32.78 -4.80 -21.16
C THR A 112 -32.94 -5.95 -22.15
N GLN A 113 -33.28 -7.13 -21.64
CA GLN A 113 -33.92 -8.19 -22.42
C GLN A 113 -35.44 -7.87 -22.41
N PRO A 114 -36.04 -7.41 -23.52
CA PRO A 114 -37.47 -7.22 -23.60
C PRO A 114 -38.13 -8.61 -23.67
N GLY A 115 -39.18 -8.81 -22.86
CA GLY A 115 -40.08 -9.95 -22.96
C GLY A 115 -40.94 -9.91 -24.22
#